data_AF-A0A382L803-F1
#
_entry.id   AF-A0A382L803-F1
#
_cell.length_a   1.000
_cell.length_b   1.000
_cell.length_c   1.000
_cell.angle_alpha   90.00
_cell.angle_beta   90.00
_cell.angle_gamma   90.00
#
_symmetry.space_group_name_H-M   'P 1'
#
loop_
_entity.id
_entity.type
_entity.pdbx_description
1 polymer ?
#
loop_
_entity_poly.entity_id
_entity_poly.type
_entity_poly.pdbx_seq_one_letter_code
_entity_poly.pdbx_strand_id
1 'polypeptide(L)'
;CKKVQETTTLKVRNYNLALEGHSNDYCARMVFKTIENLKPDLYCFLFTYRNRMEWVTNEALKVTNVIPGHDDVFVNVMNDGIAMYNFHKNYEFINSLCNLHRIPFLFSTIDPRIHNSVEHMSHYVGKFDRDIKGIDGEHPSAEKQHELGERFFNKYKELL
;
A
#
# COMPACT_ATOMS: atom_id res chain seq x y z
N CYS A 1 13.95 -2.50 -10.39
CA CYS A 1 13.96 -2.50 -11.88
C CYS A 1 15.30 -2.88 -12.46
N LYS A 2 16.40 -2.20 -12.10
CA LYS A 2 17.75 -2.51 -12.60
C LYS A 2 18.12 -3.99 -12.38
N LYS A 3 18.00 -4.50 -11.15
CA LYS A 3 18.20 -5.93 -10.84
C LYS A 3 17.31 -6.90 -11.65
N VAL A 4 16.05 -6.56 -11.93
CA VAL A 4 15.16 -7.44 -12.71
C VAL A 4 15.60 -7.48 -14.18
N GLN A 5 16.02 -6.34 -14.73
CA GLN A 5 16.57 -6.27 -16.08
C GLN A 5 17.98 -6.90 -16.19
N GLU A 6 18.74 -6.94 -15.09
CA GLU A 6 20.05 -7.61 -15.02
C GLU A 6 19.92 -9.14 -14.89
N THR A 7 18.82 -9.64 -14.32
CA THR A 7 18.59 -11.07 -14.04
C THR A 7 17.58 -11.73 -14.98
N THR A 8 16.88 -10.94 -15.80
CA THR A 8 15.88 -11.42 -16.75
C THR A 8 15.99 -10.67 -18.07
N THR A 9 15.47 -11.25 -19.16
CA THR A 9 15.35 -10.57 -20.46
C THR A 9 14.15 -9.59 -20.51
N LEU A 10 13.41 -9.44 -19.41
CA LEU A 10 12.20 -8.64 -19.36
C LEU A 10 12.52 -7.15 -19.32
N LYS A 11 11.89 -6.39 -20.22
CA LYS A 11 11.91 -4.92 -20.18
C LYS A 11 10.95 -4.43 -19.11
N VAL A 12 11.48 -4.13 -17.93
CA VAL A 12 10.67 -3.61 -16.82
C VAL A 12 10.50 -2.09 -16.90
N ARG A 13 9.26 -1.60 -16.85
CA ARG A 13 8.93 -0.21 -16.58
C ARG A 13 8.22 -0.13 -15.23
N ASN A 14 8.65 0.77 -14.36
CA ASN A 14 8.03 0.96 -13.04
C ASN A 14 7.52 2.38 -12.92
N TYR A 15 6.26 2.48 -12.49
CA TYR A 15 5.60 3.71 -12.14
C TYR A 15 5.40 3.72 -10.63
N ASN A 16 6.23 4.49 -9.92
CA ASN A 16 5.99 4.73 -8.51
C ASN A 16 4.91 5.80 -8.37
N LEU A 17 3.70 5.38 -8.01
CA LEU A 17 2.53 6.26 -7.83
C LEU A 17 2.29 6.61 -6.36
N ALA A 18 3.16 6.14 -5.46
CA ALA A 18 3.06 6.45 -4.03
C ALA A 18 3.44 7.91 -3.79
N LEU A 19 2.69 8.56 -2.89
CA LEU A 19 2.96 9.92 -2.45
C LEU A 19 3.11 9.92 -0.92
N GLU A 20 4.15 10.57 -0.43
CA GLU A 20 4.45 10.62 1.01
C GLU A 20 3.30 11.25 1.80
N GLY A 21 3.07 10.77 3.02
CA GLY A 21 2.02 11.29 3.90
C GLY A 21 0.58 10.90 3.55
N HIS A 22 0.32 10.26 2.41
CA HIS A 22 -1.04 9.98 1.96
C HIS A 22 -1.67 8.73 2.60
N SER A 23 -3.00 8.72 2.68
CA SER A 23 -3.78 7.62 3.24
C SER A 23 -3.93 6.43 2.29
N ASN A 24 -4.40 5.30 2.84
CA ASN A 24 -4.78 4.14 2.03
C ASN A 24 -5.89 4.50 1.02
N ASP A 25 -6.79 5.43 1.36
CA ASP A 25 -7.87 5.91 0.48
C ASP A 25 -7.34 6.62 -0.77
N TYR A 26 -6.37 7.53 -0.58
CA TYR A 26 -5.71 8.20 -1.69
C TYR A 26 -5.02 7.20 -2.61
N CYS A 27 -4.21 6.31 -2.04
CA CYS A 27 -3.44 5.33 -2.79
C CYS A 27 -4.38 4.37 -3.56
N ALA A 28 -5.50 3.95 -2.97
CA ALA A 28 -6.49 3.12 -3.65
C ALA A 28 -7.15 3.85 -4.83
N ARG A 29 -7.46 5.15 -4.70
CA ARG A 29 -7.94 5.96 -5.84
C ARG A 29 -6.89 6.13 -6.93
N MET A 30 -5.61 6.18 -6.59
CA MET A 30 -4.54 6.22 -7.59
C MET A 30 -4.52 4.96 -8.44
N VAL A 31 -4.78 3.78 -7.86
CA VAL A 31 -4.95 2.54 -8.64
C VAL A 31 -6.10 2.69 -9.64
N PHE A 32 -7.29 3.10 -9.17
CA PHE A 32 -8.44 3.32 -10.05
C PHE A 32 -8.16 4.28 -11.20
N LYS A 33 -7.51 5.42 -10.92
CA LYS A 33 -7.19 6.42 -11.95
C LYS A 33 -6.17 5.95 -13.00
N THR A 34 -5.33 4.98 -12.65
CA THR A 34 -4.15 4.63 -13.46
C THR A 34 -4.23 3.26 -14.11
N ILE A 35 -5.03 2.33 -13.60
CA ILE A 35 -5.06 0.94 -14.06
C ILE A 35 -5.36 0.79 -15.56
N GLU A 36 -6.33 1.54 -16.08
CA GLU A 36 -6.71 1.50 -17.50
C GLU A 36 -5.71 2.23 -18.42
N ASN A 37 -5.06 3.27 -17.89
CA ASN A 37 -4.15 4.14 -18.64
C ASN A 37 -2.75 3.53 -18.73
N LEU A 38 -2.24 3.00 -17.62
CA LEU A 38 -0.91 2.41 -17.53
C LEU A 38 -0.89 0.95 -17.97
N LYS A 39 -2.02 0.24 -17.87
CA LYS A 39 -2.17 -1.20 -18.17
C LYS A 39 -1.01 -2.03 -17.61
N PRO A 40 -0.75 -1.98 -16.30
CA PRO A 40 0.41 -2.67 -15.74
C PRO A 40 0.21 -4.18 -15.73
N ASP A 41 1.31 -4.92 -15.88
CA ASP A 41 1.31 -6.39 -15.75
C ASP A 41 1.26 -6.87 -14.29
N LEU A 42 1.48 -5.96 -13.33
CA LEU A 42 1.50 -6.21 -11.89
C LEU A 42 1.23 -4.91 -11.12
N TYR A 43 0.35 -4.97 -10.12
CA TYR A 43 0.25 -3.93 -9.09
C TYR A 43 0.90 -4.41 -7.79
N CYS A 44 1.86 -3.62 -7.29
CA CYS A 44 2.43 -3.77 -5.95
C CYS A 44 1.92 -2.65 -5.04
N PHE A 45 1.41 -2.99 -3.85
CA PHE A 45 0.87 -2.00 -2.92
C PHE A 45 1.42 -2.19 -1.50
N LEU A 46 1.80 -1.09 -0.86
CA LEU A 46 2.20 -1.08 0.55
C LEU A 46 1.12 -0.36 1.36
N PHE A 47 0.32 -1.10 2.13
CA PHE A 47 -0.63 -0.50 3.06
C PHE A 47 0.12 0.17 4.21
N THR A 48 -0.26 1.42 4.47
CA THR A 48 0.18 2.16 5.66
C THR A 48 -0.69 1.81 6.86
N TYR A 49 -0.50 2.50 7.99
CA TYR A 49 -1.29 2.28 9.21
C TYR A 49 -2.80 2.32 8.93
N ARG A 50 -3.53 1.36 9.51
CA ARG A 50 -4.96 1.17 9.26
C ARG A 50 -5.81 2.39 9.62
N ASN A 51 -5.36 3.20 10.57
CA ASN A 51 -6.03 4.43 11.01
C ASN A 51 -5.73 5.67 10.14
N ARG A 52 -4.84 5.60 9.14
CA ARG A 52 -4.62 6.71 8.21
C ARG A 52 -5.70 6.69 7.13
N MET A 53 -6.64 7.62 7.22
CA MET A 53 -7.78 7.72 6.30
C MET A 53 -7.96 9.15 5.80
N GLU A 54 -8.77 9.31 4.77
CA GLU A 54 -9.26 10.62 4.35
C GLU A 54 -10.64 10.90 4.91
N TRP A 55 -10.87 12.17 5.22
CA TRP A 55 -12.13 12.65 5.75
C TRP A 55 -12.56 13.93 5.03
N VAL A 56 -13.87 14.16 4.96
CA VAL A 56 -14.45 15.41 4.48
C VAL A 56 -14.84 16.24 5.69
N THR A 57 -14.15 17.35 5.94
CA THR A 57 -14.51 18.25 7.04
C THR A 57 -15.63 19.20 6.60
N ASN A 58 -16.54 19.51 7.53
CA ASN A 58 -17.69 20.40 7.30
C ASN A 58 -17.26 21.82 6.91
N GLU A 59 -16.04 22.23 7.27
CA GLU A 59 -15.55 23.59 7.06
C GLU A 59 -15.09 23.89 5.64
N ALA A 60 -14.93 22.88 4.76
CA ALA A 60 -14.28 23.12 3.48
C ALA A 60 -14.78 22.37 2.24
N LEU A 61 -15.69 21.38 2.33
CA LEU A 61 -15.95 20.45 1.20
C LEU A 61 -14.66 19.83 0.61
N LYS A 62 -13.55 19.88 1.35
CA LYS A 62 -12.23 19.40 0.94
C LYS A 62 -11.98 18.06 1.62
N VAL A 63 -11.45 17.13 0.84
CA VAL A 63 -10.93 15.86 1.36
C VAL A 63 -9.57 16.15 2.01
N THR A 64 -9.43 15.88 3.30
CA THR A 64 -8.18 16.01 4.05
C THR A 64 -7.73 14.65 4.55
N ASN A 65 -6.43 14.36 4.49
CA ASN A 65 -5.86 13.21 5.20
C ASN A 65 -5.98 13.47 6.71
N VAL A 66 -6.50 12.50 7.46
CA VAL A 66 -6.66 12.57 8.92
C VAL A 66 -5.98 11.37 9.56
N ILE A 67 -5.22 11.64 10.62
CA ILE A 67 -4.65 10.60 11.49
C ILE A 67 -5.25 10.81 12.89
N PRO A 68 -6.19 9.96 13.33
CA PRO A 68 -6.80 10.09 14.64
C PRO A 68 -5.76 10.03 15.76
N GLY A 69 -5.80 11.02 16.64
CA GLY A 69 -4.83 11.22 17.73
C GLY A 69 -3.73 12.24 17.42
N HIS A 70 -3.54 12.62 16.15
CA HIS A 70 -2.70 13.75 15.75
C HIS A 70 -3.54 14.99 15.44
N ASP A 71 -4.74 14.79 14.90
CA ASP A 71 -5.67 15.87 14.56
C ASP A 71 -6.80 15.92 15.60
N ASP A 72 -7.06 17.10 16.18
CA ASP A 72 -8.05 17.36 17.25
C ASP A 72 -9.50 16.99 16.90
N VAL A 73 -9.74 16.64 15.64
CA VAL A 73 -11.09 16.47 15.07
C VAL A 73 -11.74 15.13 15.43
N PHE A 74 -10.97 14.08 15.79
CA PHE A 74 -11.50 12.70 15.71
C PHE A 74 -11.11 11.69 16.79
N VAL A 75 -10.84 12.12 18.04
CA VAL A 75 -10.58 11.16 19.13
C VAL A 75 -11.83 10.29 19.46
N ASN A 76 -13.05 10.78 19.23
CA ASN A 76 -14.26 10.13 19.73
C ASN A 76 -14.88 9.05 18.82
N VAL A 77 -14.50 8.95 17.54
CA VAL A 77 -15.12 7.99 16.60
C VAL A 77 -14.15 6.89 16.17
N MET A 78 -12.85 7.16 16.12
CA MET A 78 -11.88 6.17 15.65
C MET A 78 -11.71 5.04 16.68
N ASN A 79 -12.16 3.85 16.32
CA ASN A 79 -11.88 2.61 17.03
C ASN A 79 -11.23 1.60 16.08
N ASP A 80 -10.76 0.47 16.64
CA ASP A 80 -10.11 -0.57 15.85
C ASP A 80 -10.98 -1.15 14.74
N GLY A 81 -12.30 -1.20 14.93
CA GLY A 81 -13.25 -1.65 13.91
C GLY A 81 -13.28 -0.72 12.70
N ILE A 82 -13.36 0.59 12.91
CA ILE A 82 -13.31 1.58 11.82
C ILE A 82 -11.95 1.57 11.13
N ALA A 83 -10.87 1.43 11.89
CA ALA A 83 -9.53 1.38 11.32
C ALA A 83 -9.33 0.11 10.47
N MET A 84 -9.80 -1.05 10.92
CA MET A 84 -9.78 -2.27 10.10
C MET A 84 -10.72 -2.18 8.90
N TYR A 85 -11.90 -1.56 9.04
CA TYR A 85 -12.78 -1.28 7.91
C TYR A 85 -12.07 -0.43 6.84
N ASN A 86 -11.29 0.57 7.25
CA ASN A 86 -10.49 1.37 6.32
C ASN A 86 -9.48 0.55 5.54
N PHE A 87 -8.87 -0.46 6.15
CA PHE A 87 -8.03 -1.42 5.44
C PHE A 87 -8.86 -2.26 4.47
N HIS A 88 -9.88 -2.98 4.97
CA HIS A 88 -10.66 -3.93 4.17
C HIS A 88 -11.35 -3.26 2.98
N LYS A 89 -11.96 -2.08 3.15
CA LYS A 89 -12.63 -1.38 2.05
C LYS A 89 -11.65 -1.05 0.91
N ASN A 90 -10.43 -0.62 1.24
CA ASN A 90 -9.41 -0.25 0.25
C ASN A 90 -8.80 -1.49 -0.40
N TYR A 91 -8.53 -2.53 0.39
CA TYR A 91 -8.08 -3.81 -0.11
C TYR A 91 -9.08 -4.42 -1.10
N GLU A 92 -10.36 -4.54 -0.73
CA GLU A 92 -11.39 -5.12 -1.59
C GLU A 92 -11.60 -4.32 -2.87
N PHE A 93 -11.53 -2.98 -2.79
CA PHE A 93 -11.61 -2.12 -3.95
C PHE A 93 -10.45 -2.36 -4.93
N ILE A 94 -9.22 -2.37 -4.45
CA ILE A 94 -8.02 -2.63 -5.28
C ILE A 94 -8.06 -4.04 -5.86
N ASN A 95 -8.36 -5.04 -5.04
CA ASN A 95 -8.45 -6.44 -5.45
C ASN A 95 -9.51 -6.63 -6.54
N SER A 96 -10.70 -6.04 -6.36
CA SER A 96 -11.78 -6.10 -7.34
C SER A 96 -11.40 -5.44 -8.67
N LEU A 97 -10.74 -4.28 -8.63
CA LEU A 97 -10.25 -3.59 -9.83
C LEU A 97 -9.19 -4.43 -10.55
N CYS A 98 -8.22 -4.96 -9.82
CA CYS A 98 -7.17 -5.80 -10.40
C CYS A 98 -7.76 -7.07 -11.05
N ASN A 99 -8.73 -7.72 -10.38
CA ASN A 99 -9.45 -8.87 -10.93
C ASN A 99 -10.24 -8.52 -12.19
N LEU A 100 -10.93 -7.38 -12.21
CA LEU A 100 -11.67 -6.88 -13.38
C LEU A 100 -10.76 -6.71 -14.60
N HIS A 101 -9.55 -6.18 -14.40
CA HIS A 101 -8.57 -5.96 -15.46
C HIS A 101 -7.63 -7.16 -15.69
N ARG A 102 -7.81 -8.26 -14.94
CA ARG A 102 -6.95 -9.47 -14.97
C ARG A 102 -5.47 -9.16 -14.70
N ILE A 103 -5.23 -8.25 -13.76
CA ILE A 103 -3.89 -7.84 -13.33
C ILE A 103 -3.57 -8.49 -11.99
N PRO A 104 -2.44 -9.20 -11.85
CA PRO A 104 -1.96 -9.66 -10.55
C PRO A 104 -1.81 -8.50 -9.55
N PHE A 105 -2.33 -8.70 -8.34
CA PHE A 105 -2.23 -7.74 -7.24
C PHE A 105 -1.41 -8.37 -6.13
N LEU A 106 -0.29 -7.74 -5.75
CA LEU A 106 0.52 -8.11 -4.60
C LEU A 106 0.54 -6.99 -3.58
N PHE A 107 0.54 -7.33 -2.29
CA PHE A 107 0.59 -6.30 -1.26
C PHE A 107 1.40 -6.66 -0.01
N SER A 108 1.86 -5.62 0.67
CA SER A 108 2.51 -5.65 1.98
C SER A 108 1.81 -4.66 2.92
N THR A 109 2.18 -4.68 4.20
CA THR A 109 1.71 -3.72 5.20
C THR A 109 2.80 -3.41 6.23
N ILE A 110 2.81 -2.18 6.74
CA ILE A 110 3.61 -1.83 7.94
C ILE A 110 2.85 -2.08 9.25
N ASP A 111 1.54 -2.31 9.19
CA ASP A 111 0.66 -2.41 10.34
C ASP A 111 0.60 -3.85 10.87
N PRO A 112 1.00 -4.10 12.14
CA PRO A 112 1.00 -5.46 12.71
C PRO A 112 -0.38 -6.12 12.74
N ARG A 113 -1.48 -5.36 12.89
CA ARG A 113 -2.80 -5.96 12.94
C ARG A 113 -3.32 -6.31 11.56
N ILE A 114 -3.04 -5.47 10.56
CA ILE A 114 -3.28 -5.85 9.16
C ILE A 114 -2.52 -7.14 8.86
N HIS A 115 -1.23 -7.20 9.21
CA HIS A 115 -0.40 -8.39 8.98
C HIS A 115 -1.05 -9.66 9.54
N ASN A 116 -1.45 -9.65 10.81
CA ASN A 116 -2.04 -10.81 11.46
C ASN A 116 -3.38 -11.22 10.78
N SER A 117 -4.13 -10.26 10.23
CA SER A 117 -5.39 -10.57 9.53
C SER A 117 -5.22 -11.14 8.13
N VAL A 118 -4.05 -10.98 7.50
CA VAL A 118 -3.85 -11.28 6.07
C VAL A 118 -2.69 -12.22 5.77
N GLU A 119 -1.98 -12.70 6.79
CA GLU A 119 -0.78 -13.53 6.62
C GLU A 119 -1.01 -14.81 5.81
N HIS A 120 -2.25 -15.31 5.81
CA HIS A 120 -2.67 -16.50 5.07
C HIS A 120 -3.05 -16.21 3.61
N MET A 121 -3.09 -14.95 3.18
CA MET A 121 -3.55 -14.57 1.85
C MET A 121 -2.47 -14.82 0.79
N SER A 122 -2.85 -15.46 -0.31
CA SER A 122 -1.91 -15.94 -1.34
C SER A 122 -1.07 -14.85 -2.00
N HIS A 123 -1.55 -13.61 -2.01
CA HIS A 123 -0.91 -12.47 -2.67
C HIS A 123 -0.36 -11.43 -1.68
N TYR A 124 -0.30 -11.79 -0.40
CA TYR A 124 0.43 -11.04 0.62
C TYR A 124 1.93 -11.40 0.57
N VAL A 125 2.80 -10.39 0.61
CA VAL A 125 4.27 -10.55 0.51
C VAL A 125 4.99 -10.46 1.87
N GLY A 126 4.23 -10.45 2.96
CA GLY A 126 4.75 -10.32 4.32
C GLY A 126 4.79 -8.87 4.82
N LYS A 127 5.01 -8.72 6.12
CA LYS A 127 5.00 -7.42 6.81
C LYS A 127 6.27 -6.64 6.50
N PHE A 128 6.16 -5.34 6.29
CA PHE A 128 7.31 -4.46 6.11
C PHE A 128 7.76 -3.87 7.45
N ASP A 129 8.80 -4.45 8.03
CA ASP A 129 9.40 -3.95 9.27
C ASP A 129 10.28 -2.72 9.00
N ARG A 130 10.14 -1.72 9.87
CA ARG A 130 10.85 -0.43 9.81
C ARG A 130 11.89 -0.30 10.93
N ASP A 131 12.45 -1.43 11.33
CA ASP A 131 13.41 -1.60 12.42
C ASP A 131 14.77 -0.97 12.11
N ILE A 132 15.21 -0.99 10.85
CA ILE A 132 16.42 -0.30 10.40
C ILE A 132 16.05 1.02 9.73
N LYS A 133 16.46 2.14 10.34
CA LYS A 133 16.13 3.49 9.89
C LYS A 133 17.23 4.10 9.02
N GLY A 134 16.83 5.04 8.16
CA GLY A 134 17.73 5.86 7.36
C GLY A 134 18.40 6.97 8.16
N ILE A 135 19.06 7.88 7.44
CA ILE A 135 19.82 9.01 8.02
C ILE A 135 18.91 9.96 8.83
N ASP A 136 17.64 10.06 8.46
CA ASP A 136 16.66 10.90 9.15
C ASP A 136 16.16 10.33 10.49
N GLY A 137 16.49 9.07 10.82
CA GLY A 137 16.02 8.43 12.04
C GLY A 137 14.50 8.19 12.10
N GLU A 138 13.79 8.32 10.97
CA GLU A 138 12.33 8.20 10.88
C GLU A 138 11.89 7.18 9.82
N HIS A 139 12.46 7.25 8.62
CA HIS A 139 12.08 6.42 7.49
C HIS A 139 12.94 5.15 7.43
N PRO A 140 12.43 4.04 6.84
CA PRO A 140 13.21 2.83 6.67
C PRO A 140 14.43 3.07 5.78
N SER A 141 15.52 2.37 6.08
CA SER A 141 16.77 2.47 5.33
C SER A 141 16.63 1.93 3.89
N ALA A 142 17.60 2.27 3.03
CA ALA A 142 17.67 1.74 1.68
C ALA A 142 17.74 0.19 1.65
N GLU A 143 18.38 -0.42 2.65
CA GLU A 143 18.43 -1.88 2.82
C GLU A 143 17.03 -2.48 3.01
N LYS A 144 16.21 -1.88 3.87
CA LYS A 144 14.84 -2.36 4.11
C LYS A 144 13.95 -2.19 2.89
N GLN A 145 14.08 -1.06 2.19
CA GLN A 145 13.40 -0.85 0.91
C GLN A 145 13.80 -1.91 -0.14
N HIS A 146 15.07 -2.31 -0.13
CA HIS A 146 15.57 -3.35 -1.00
C HIS A 146 14.97 -4.72 -0.69
N GLU A 147 14.97 -5.10 0.59
CA GLU A 147 14.39 -6.35 1.09
C GLU A 147 12.90 -6.47 0.70
N LEU A 148 12.13 -5.39 0.85
CA LEU A 148 10.73 -5.35 0.43
C LEU A 148 10.59 -5.57 -1.08
N GLY A 149 11.43 -4.92 -1.89
CA GLY A 149 11.43 -5.08 -3.35
C GLY A 149 11.74 -6.52 -3.79
N GLU A 150 12.67 -7.20 -3.12
CA GLU A 150 12.99 -8.60 -3.37
C GLU A 150 11.83 -9.53 -3.00
N ARG A 151 11.11 -9.26 -1.91
CA ARG A 151 9.90 -10.02 -1.53
C ARG A 151 8.79 -9.91 -2.58
N PHE A 152 8.49 -8.71 -3.06
CA PHE A 152 7.54 -8.51 -4.15
C PHE A 152 7.96 -9.28 -5.41
N PHE A 153 9.24 -9.19 -5.79
CA PHE A 153 9.74 -9.88 -6.97
C PHE A 153 9.69 -11.40 -6.84
N ASN A 154 10.05 -11.94 -5.68
CA ASN A 154 9.99 -13.38 -5.43
C ASN A 154 8.54 -13.88 -5.49
N LYS A 155 7.60 -13.15 -4.87
CA LYS A 155 6.19 -13.50 -4.93
C LYS A 155 5.62 -13.43 -6.35
N TYR A 156 6.02 -12.43 -7.12
CA TYR A 156 5.60 -12.33 -8.52
C TYR A 156 6.05 -13.53 -9.36
N LYS A 157 7.26 -14.05 -9.15
CA LYS A 157 7.73 -15.27 -9.84
C LYS A 157 6.91 -16.51 -9.52
N GLU A 158 6.29 -16.59 -8.34
CA GLU A 158 5.40 -17.70 -7.98
C GLU A 158 4.04 -17.64 -8.72
N LEU A 159 3.70 -16.48 -9.28
CA LEU A 159 2.45 -16.25 -10.03
C LEU A 159 2.61 -16.41 -11.55
N LEU A 160 3.86 -16.57 -12.04
CA LEU A 160 4.20 -16.85 -13.44
C LEU A 160 4.14 -18.35 -13.73
#